data_AF-A0A2N6CJ07-F1
#
_entry.id   AF-A0A2N6CJ07-F1
#
_cell.length_a   1.000
_cell.length_b   1.000
_cell.length_c   1.000
_cell.angle_alpha   90.00
_cell.angle_beta   90.00
_cell.angle_gamma   90.00
#
_symmetry.space_group_name_H-M   'P 1'
#
loop_
_entity.id
_entity.type
_entity.pdbx_description
1 polymer ?
#
loop_
_entity_poly.entity_id
_entity_poly.type
_entity_poly.pdbx_seq_one_letter_code
_entity_poly.pdbx_strand_id
1 'polypeptide(L)'
;MRPKRLEPRWRNRRWRRAPTRSSPRCRIEPVSGRLKGQRILVTRPRPFNEEACERIRDEGGDAIALPTLVIEAQTARAPATDYDWVIFVSRNAVLHGLAQLLQAPPFPRLAAVGGATATELEQHGMEGVLRPTSGFTSEALLECAELNDVAGKRILIVRGNGGRELLATTLGERGAQIDYAEVYRRVRARPSAARLAEMRRLLAAATIDFVMVGSVEILDALIALLGPPAKALLTRTRLVTASERVVKKAESLGLGRRILLASGPQDALLVDTIANEPAAEDTT
;
A
#
# COMPACT_ATOMS: atom_id res chain seq x y z
N MET A 1 15.39 8.20 62.47
CA MET A 1 16.04 8.19 61.14
C MET A 1 14.98 8.46 60.07
N ARG A 2 15.06 9.63 59.42
CA ARG A 2 14.28 10.03 58.24
C ARG A 2 15.28 10.64 57.23
N PRO A 3 15.31 10.24 55.95
CA PRO A 3 16.30 10.75 55.01
C PRO A 3 15.95 12.15 54.48
N LYS A 4 17.02 12.91 54.21
CA LYS A 4 17.04 14.32 53.79
C LYS A 4 16.42 14.53 52.41
N ARG A 5 15.55 15.54 52.30
CA ARG A 5 15.09 16.16 51.04
C ARG A 5 16.26 16.93 50.40
N LEU A 6 16.63 16.59 49.17
CA LEU A 6 17.52 17.38 48.32
C LEU A 6 16.65 18.19 47.35
N GLU A 7 16.66 19.51 47.48
CA GLU A 7 15.99 20.41 46.54
C GLU A 7 16.87 20.68 45.31
N PRO A 8 16.28 20.85 44.10
CA PRO A 8 17.06 21.12 42.90
C PRO A 8 17.49 22.59 42.79
N ARG A 9 18.79 22.80 42.61
CA ARG A 9 19.43 24.09 42.29
C ARG A 9 19.01 24.59 40.90
N TRP A 10 18.05 25.51 40.83
CA TRP A 10 17.81 26.31 39.61
C TRP A 10 17.43 27.78 39.88
N ARG A 11 17.93 28.39 40.95
CA ARG A 11 17.86 29.86 41.10
C ARG A 11 19.21 30.50 40.77
N ASN A 12 19.32 31.04 39.56
CA ASN A 12 19.99 32.30 39.20
C ASN A 12 20.53 32.26 37.77
N ARG A 13 19.71 32.69 36.79
CA ARG A 13 20.23 33.37 35.60
C ARG A 13 19.38 34.58 35.28
N ARG A 14 20.02 35.75 35.38
CA ARG A 14 19.48 37.06 35.01
C ARG A 14 19.17 37.06 33.51
N TRP A 15 17.96 37.50 33.16
CA TRP A 15 17.55 37.75 31.78
C TRP A 15 18.33 38.95 31.21
N ARG A 16 19.28 38.70 30.30
CA ARG A 16 19.81 39.73 29.40
C ARG A 16 18.92 39.78 28.17
N ARG A 17 18.42 40.96 27.81
CA ARG A 17 17.64 41.20 26.59
C ARG A 17 18.47 40.80 25.37
N ALA A 18 17.93 39.90 24.55
CA ALA A 18 18.49 39.56 23.25
C ALA A 18 18.17 40.67 22.23
N PRO A 19 19.07 40.96 21.27
CA PRO A 19 18.81 41.97 20.24
C PRO A 19 17.75 41.46 19.26
N THR A 20 16.94 42.39 18.76
CA THR A 20 15.91 42.16 17.74
C THR A 20 16.52 41.58 16.47
N ARG A 21 16.40 40.26 16.29
CA ARG A 21 16.66 39.61 15.01
C ARG A 21 15.40 39.79 14.14
N SER A 22 15.57 40.52 13.04
CA SER A 22 14.63 40.52 11.93
C SER A 22 14.34 39.08 11.51
N SER A 23 13.05 38.76 11.32
CA SER A 23 12.61 37.45 10.84
C SER A 23 13.32 37.11 9.52
N PRO A 24 13.95 35.92 9.38
CA PRO A 24 14.29 35.44 8.06
C PRO A 24 12.98 35.22 7.32
N ARG A 25 12.79 35.97 6.22
CA ARG A 25 11.72 35.69 5.25
C ARG A 25 11.76 34.19 4.96
N CYS A 26 10.66 33.50 5.20
CA CYS A 26 10.46 32.13 4.76
C CYS A 26 10.63 32.14 3.24
N ARG A 27 11.85 31.84 2.80
CA ARG A 27 12.18 31.64 1.41
C ARG A 27 11.63 30.25 1.14
N ILE A 28 10.47 30.18 0.50
CA ILE A 28 9.95 28.92 -0.04
C ILE A 28 11.02 28.48 -1.04
N GLU A 29 11.88 27.54 -0.64
CA GLU A 29 12.86 26.97 -1.55
C GLU A 29 12.09 26.31 -2.70
N PRO A 30 12.52 26.50 -3.96
CA PRO A 30 11.84 25.88 -5.08
C PRO A 30 11.88 24.36 -4.88
N VAL A 31 10.71 23.74 -4.78
CA VAL A 31 10.57 22.28 -4.76
C VAL A 31 11.28 21.76 -6.01
N SER A 32 12.42 21.10 -5.79
CA SER A 32 13.26 20.49 -6.82
C SER A 32 13.06 18.98 -6.70
N GLY A 33 12.66 18.32 -7.78
CA GLY A 33 12.36 16.90 -7.77
C GLY A 33 11.87 16.42 -9.13
N ARG A 34 11.99 15.11 -9.39
CA ARG A 34 11.69 14.50 -10.69
C ARG A 34 10.21 14.61 -11.09
N LEU A 35 9.33 14.84 -10.11
CA LEU A 35 7.89 14.98 -10.30
C LEU A 35 7.40 16.44 -10.23
N LYS A 36 8.31 17.42 -10.29
CA LYS A 36 7.94 18.84 -10.21
C LYS A 36 6.88 19.21 -11.25
N GLY A 37 5.79 19.81 -10.77
CA GLY A 37 4.67 20.24 -11.60
C GLY A 37 3.65 19.14 -11.92
N GLN A 38 3.93 17.88 -11.58
CA GLN A 38 3.01 16.77 -11.78
C GLN A 38 2.04 16.65 -10.61
N ARG A 39 0.75 16.64 -10.91
CA ARG A 39 -0.31 16.37 -9.93
C ARG A 39 -0.84 14.95 -10.10
N ILE A 40 -0.78 14.17 -9.02
CA ILE A 40 -0.99 12.72 -9.05
C ILE A 40 -2.11 12.33 -8.08
N LEU A 41 -3.17 11.72 -8.60
CA LEU A 41 -4.26 11.16 -7.80
C LEU A 41 -3.91 9.74 -7.34
N VAL A 42 -3.81 9.56 -6.02
CA VAL A 42 -3.43 8.29 -5.39
C VAL A 42 -4.68 7.58 -4.88
N THR A 43 -5.00 6.42 -5.47
CA THR A 43 -6.25 5.71 -5.19
C THR A 43 -6.11 4.48 -4.27
N ARG A 44 -4.89 4.21 -3.78
CA ARG A 44 -4.56 3.05 -2.94
C ARG A 44 -5.43 3.01 -1.66
N PRO A 45 -5.73 1.82 -1.11
CA PRO A 45 -6.39 1.71 0.18
C PRO A 45 -5.57 2.34 1.32
N ARG A 46 -6.24 2.82 2.37
CA ARG A 46 -5.57 3.14 3.64
C ARG A 46 -5.05 1.84 4.32
N PRO A 47 -3.92 1.87 5.06
CA PRO A 47 -3.10 3.05 5.38
C PRO A 47 -2.07 3.44 4.29
N PHE A 48 -1.74 2.54 3.36
CA PHE A 48 -0.64 2.74 2.38
C PHE A 48 -0.85 3.87 1.37
N ASN A 49 -2.04 4.49 1.32
CA ASN A 49 -2.28 5.67 0.51
C ASN A 49 -1.37 6.85 0.91
N GLU A 50 -1.17 7.05 2.21
CA GLU A 50 -0.37 8.17 2.70
C GLU A 50 1.11 7.94 2.42
N GLU A 51 1.63 6.73 2.64
CA GLU A 51 3.00 6.35 2.28
C GLU A 51 3.31 6.65 0.80
N ALA A 52 2.35 6.35 -0.09
CA ALA A 52 2.50 6.64 -1.52
C ALA A 52 2.44 8.15 -1.82
N CYS A 53 1.58 8.90 -1.11
CA CYS A 53 1.51 10.36 -1.25
C CYS A 53 2.79 11.04 -0.77
N GLU A 54 3.38 10.57 0.33
CA GLU A 54 4.65 11.07 0.86
C GLU A 54 5.77 10.87 -0.14
N ARG A 55 5.91 9.67 -0.73
CA ARG A 55 6.93 9.41 -1.77
C ARG A 55 6.82 10.34 -2.97
N ILE A 56 5.60 10.65 -3.41
CA ILE A 56 5.37 11.60 -4.50
C ILE A 56 5.81 13.01 -4.10
N ARG A 57 5.47 13.43 -2.88
CA ARG A 57 5.84 14.74 -2.34
C ARG A 57 7.34 14.88 -2.17
N ASP A 58 8.03 13.81 -1.73
CA ASP A 58 9.49 13.76 -1.60
C ASP A 58 10.21 13.93 -2.95
N GLU A 59 9.58 13.49 -4.05
CA GLU A 59 10.05 13.67 -5.43
C GLU A 59 9.55 14.98 -6.07
N GLY A 60 8.94 15.87 -5.28
CA GLY A 60 8.51 17.20 -5.68
C GLY A 60 7.16 17.29 -6.40
N GLY A 61 6.38 16.21 -6.43
CA GLY A 61 5.04 16.17 -7.02
C GLY A 61 3.92 16.61 -6.06
N ASP A 62 2.76 16.93 -6.62
CA ASP A 62 1.54 17.24 -5.87
C ASP A 62 0.65 15.99 -5.75
N ALA A 63 0.67 15.35 -4.58
CA ALA A 63 -0.09 14.12 -4.32
C ALA A 63 -1.50 14.42 -3.78
N ILE A 64 -2.52 13.88 -4.43
CA ILE A 64 -3.91 13.97 -3.99
C ILE A 64 -4.40 12.60 -3.54
N ALA A 65 -4.64 12.46 -2.25
CA ALA A 65 -5.21 11.24 -1.67
C ALA A 65 -6.70 11.08 -2.00
N LEU A 66 -7.06 9.98 -2.67
CA LEU A 66 -8.46 9.53 -2.80
C LEU A 66 -8.52 8.01 -2.63
N PRO A 67 -8.39 7.49 -1.40
CA PRO A 67 -8.55 6.05 -1.16
C PRO A 67 -9.90 5.57 -1.68
N THR A 68 -9.88 4.56 -2.55
CA THR A 68 -11.09 4.00 -3.16
C THR A 68 -11.66 2.83 -2.37
N LEU A 69 -10.80 2.17 -1.59
CA LEU A 69 -11.11 1.08 -0.69
C LEU A 69 -10.58 1.38 0.71
N VAL A 70 -11.18 0.73 1.70
CA VAL A 70 -10.75 0.72 3.11
C VAL A 70 -10.51 -0.73 3.52
N ILE A 71 -9.44 -0.93 4.28
CA ILE A 71 -9.14 -2.21 4.93
C ILE A 71 -9.77 -2.18 6.31
N GLU A 72 -10.72 -3.06 6.55
CA GLU A 72 -11.31 -3.27 7.87
C GLU A 72 -10.72 -4.55 8.48
N ALA A 73 -10.12 -4.43 9.66
CA ALA A 73 -9.65 -5.59 10.40
C ALA A 73 -10.82 -6.53 10.74
N GLN A 74 -10.57 -7.83 10.70
CA GLN A 74 -11.51 -8.85 11.14
C GLN A 74 -10.86 -9.70 12.22
N THR A 75 -11.64 -10.03 13.25
CA THR A 75 -11.24 -11.07 14.19
C THR A 75 -11.34 -12.41 13.49
N ALA A 76 -10.21 -13.10 13.38
CA ALA A 76 -10.14 -14.44 12.86
C ALA A 76 -9.52 -15.35 13.92
N ARG A 77 -9.95 -16.61 13.92
CA ARG A 77 -9.29 -17.67 14.69
C ARG A 77 -8.75 -18.67 13.69
N ALA A 78 -7.54 -19.15 13.92
CA ALA A 78 -7.04 -20.27 13.17
C ALA A 78 -7.86 -21.52 13.55
N PRO A 79 -8.31 -22.33 12.57
CA PRO A 79 -9.09 -23.55 12.86
C PRO A 79 -8.37 -24.56 13.77
N ALA A 80 -7.05 -24.64 13.65
CA ALA A 80 -6.17 -25.42 14.51
C ALA A 80 -4.99 -24.58 15.02
N THR A 81 -4.10 -25.21 15.79
CA THR A 81 -2.93 -24.55 16.40
C THR A 81 -1.60 -25.20 16.01
N ASP A 82 -1.63 -26.37 15.39
CA ASP A 82 -0.51 -27.26 15.04
C ASP A 82 -0.08 -27.10 13.57
N TYR A 83 0.08 -25.86 13.09
CA TYR A 83 0.55 -25.66 11.71
C TYR A 83 2.05 -25.89 11.59
N ASP A 84 2.46 -26.49 10.48
CA ASP A 84 3.86 -26.50 10.07
C ASP A 84 4.26 -25.17 9.41
N TRP A 85 3.31 -24.57 8.68
CA TRP A 85 3.51 -23.31 7.95
C TRP A 85 2.38 -22.31 8.17
N VAL A 86 2.74 -21.03 8.23
CA VAL A 86 1.80 -19.91 8.12
C VAL A 86 2.24 -18.99 6.99
N ILE A 87 1.37 -18.81 6.00
CA ILE A 87 1.63 -18.02 4.80
C ILE A 87 0.85 -16.71 4.86
N PHE A 88 1.57 -15.59 4.89
CA PHE A 88 0.99 -14.25 4.81
C PHE A 88 0.99 -13.74 3.37
N VAL A 89 -0.20 -13.49 2.82
CA VAL A 89 -0.32 -13.12 1.39
C VAL A 89 -0.18 -11.62 1.13
N SER A 90 -0.15 -10.78 2.17
CA SER A 90 -0.06 -9.31 2.05
C SER A 90 0.37 -8.65 3.35
N ARG A 91 0.89 -7.42 3.30
CA ARG A 91 1.15 -6.59 4.50
C ARG A 91 -0.07 -6.47 5.42
N ASN A 92 -1.27 -6.29 4.85
CA ASN A 92 -2.52 -6.25 5.63
C ASN A 92 -2.79 -7.56 6.39
N ALA A 93 -2.40 -8.72 5.84
CA ALA A 93 -2.52 -9.98 6.54
C ALA A 93 -1.60 -10.05 7.77
N VAL A 94 -0.41 -9.43 7.69
CA VAL A 94 0.52 -9.34 8.82
C VAL A 94 -0.05 -8.38 9.87
N LEU A 95 -0.34 -7.15 9.46
CA LEU A 95 -0.85 -6.07 10.33
C LEU A 95 -2.09 -6.45 11.11
N HIS A 96 -2.98 -7.24 10.51
CA HIS A 96 -4.23 -7.63 11.15
C HIS A 96 -4.20 -9.06 11.68
N GLY A 97 -3.35 -9.94 11.19
CA GLY A 97 -3.37 -11.37 11.53
C GLY A 97 -2.31 -11.81 12.52
N LEU A 98 -1.11 -11.23 12.48
CA LEU A 98 0.04 -11.78 13.20
C LEU A 98 -0.21 -11.87 14.71
N ALA A 99 -0.55 -10.75 15.34
CA ALA A 99 -0.75 -10.69 16.79
C ALA A 99 -1.95 -11.52 17.29
N GLN A 100 -2.98 -11.73 16.45
CA GLN A 100 -4.16 -12.50 16.86
C GLN A 100 -3.99 -14.01 16.62
N LEU A 101 -3.17 -14.43 15.64
CA LEU A 101 -2.98 -15.84 15.27
C LEU A 101 -1.74 -16.47 15.91
N LEU A 102 -0.68 -15.70 16.14
CA LEU A 102 0.60 -16.19 16.67
C LEU A 102 0.96 -15.45 17.97
N GLN A 103 0.56 -16.03 19.11
CA GLN A 103 0.69 -15.38 20.42
C GLN A 103 1.94 -15.78 21.21
N ALA A 104 2.38 -17.04 21.09
CA ALA A 104 3.50 -17.57 21.86
C ALA A 104 4.29 -18.63 21.08
N PRO A 105 5.61 -18.75 21.32
CA PRO A 105 6.44 -19.76 20.70
C PRO A 105 6.13 -21.18 21.23
N PRO A 106 6.53 -22.24 20.50
CA PRO A 106 7.26 -22.20 19.23
C PRO A 106 6.37 -21.74 18.07
N PHE A 107 6.92 -20.89 17.19
CA PHE A 107 6.21 -20.44 16.01
C PHE A 107 6.37 -21.43 14.83
N PRO A 108 5.35 -21.58 13.98
CA PRO A 108 5.47 -22.33 12.73
C PRO A 108 6.44 -21.64 11.77
N ARG A 109 6.84 -22.36 10.70
CA ARG A 109 7.62 -21.73 9.63
C ARG A 109 6.76 -20.67 8.94
N LEU A 110 7.33 -19.51 8.68
CA LEU A 110 6.60 -18.38 8.11
C LEU A 110 6.97 -18.20 6.65
N ALA A 111 5.98 -17.92 5.80
CA ALA A 111 6.20 -17.54 4.43
C ALA A 111 5.44 -16.26 4.07
N ALA A 112 5.99 -15.49 3.15
CA ALA A 112 5.41 -14.27 2.63
C ALA A 112 5.43 -14.28 1.10
N VAL A 113 4.29 -13.91 0.49
CA VAL A 113 4.16 -13.89 -0.98
C VAL A 113 5.08 -12.87 -1.66
N GLY A 114 5.54 -11.84 -0.95
CA GLY A 114 6.44 -10.85 -1.52
C GLY A 114 7.27 -10.11 -0.47
N GLY A 115 8.34 -9.46 -0.92
CA GLY A 115 9.33 -8.81 -0.06
C GLY A 115 8.73 -7.83 0.94
N ALA A 116 7.79 -6.98 0.53
CA ALA A 116 7.18 -6.01 1.44
C ALA A 116 6.36 -6.68 2.58
N THR A 117 5.77 -7.84 2.33
CA THR A 117 5.08 -8.63 3.37
C THR A 117 6.08 -9.29 4.32
N ALA A 118 7.21 -9.78 3.80
CA ALA A 118 8.27 -10.34 4.62
C ALA A 118 8.93 -9.28 5.52
N THR A 119 9.21 -8.10 4.98
CA THR A 119 9.73 -6.96 5.75
C THR A 119 8.76 -6.55 6.86
N GLU A 120 7.46 -6.58 6.61
CA GLU A 120 6.44 -6.32 7.64
C GLU A 120 6.51 -7.36 8.77
N LEU A 121 6.70 -8.66 8.46
CA LEU A 121 6.89 -9.70 9.47
C LEU A 121 8.19 -9.49 10.27
N GLU A 122 9.29 -9.19 9.61
CA GLU A 122 10.60 -8.92 10.22
C GLU A 122 10.53 -7.72 11.18
N GLN A 123 9.80 -6.66 10.81
CA GLN A 123 9.55 -5.51 11.68
C GLN A 123 8.78 -5.86 12.97
N HIS A 124 8.03 -6.96 12.95
CA HIS A 124 7.35 -7.51 14.14
C HIS A 124 8.19 -8.58 14.86
N GLY A 125 9.49 -8.66 14.57
CA GLY A 125 10.42 -9.57 15.25
C GLY A 125 10.35 -11.02 14.76
N MET A 126 9.70 -11.29 13.63
CA MET A 126 9.67 -12.63 13.05
C MET A 126 10.90 -12.87 12.17
N GLU A 127 11.63 -13.94 12.45
CA GLU A 127 12.84 -14.31 11.73
C GLU A 127 12.61 -15.50 10.79
N GLY A 128 13.53 -15.70 9.84
CA GLY A 128 13.51 -16.88 8.95
C GLY A 128 12.30 -16.95 8.01
N VAL A 129 11.71 -15.80 7.67
CA VAL A 129 10.55 -15.73 6.78
C VAL A 129 10.93 -16.15 5.36
N LEU A 130 10.36 -17.25 4.88
CA LEU A 130 10.48 -17.67 3.48
C LEU A 130 9.82 -16.63 2.57
N ARG A 131 10.53 -16.22 1.53
CA ARG A 131 10.01 -15.34 0.48
C ARG A 131 10.66 -15.67 -0.85
N PRO A 132 9.95 -15.52 -1.98
CA PRO A 132 10.56 -15.70 -3.28
C PRO A 132 11.69 -14.69 -3.49
N THR A 133 12.80 -15.14 -4.08
CA THR A 133 13.89 -14.26 -4.53
C THR A 133 13.57 -13.59 -5.86
N SER A 134 12.74 -14.25 -6.67
CA SER A 134 12.23 -13.75 -7.95
C SER A 134 10.73 -13.45 -7.87
N GLY A 135 10.36 -12.18 -7.82
CA GLY A 135 8.96 -11.74 -7.90
C GLY A 135 8.23 -11.58 -6.56
N PHE A 136 6.90 -11.45 -6.64
CA PHE A 136 6.03 -11.09 -5.51
C PHE A 136 4.63 -11.70 -5.65
N THR A 137 4.55 -12.87 -6.29
CA THR A 137 3.30 -13.53 -6.66
C THR A 137 3.18 -14.90 -5.96
N SER A 138 1.95 -15.42 -5.92
CA SER A 138 1.67 -16.77 -5.42
C SER A 138 2.44 -17.83 -6.18
N GLU A 139 2.55 -17.66 -7.49
CA GLU A 139 3.32 -18.47 -8.42
C GLU A 139 4.81 -18.51 -8.01
N ALA A 140 5.42 -17.35 -7.81
CA ALA A 140 6.81 -17.25 -7.38
C ALA A 140 7.05 -17.92 -6.01
N LEU A 141 6.13 -17.77 -5.06
CA LEU A 141 6.24 -18.44 -3.76
C LEU A 141 6.16 -19.97 -3.90
N LEU A 142 5.32 -20.49 -4.81
CA LEU A 142 5.17 -21.93 -5.05
C LEU A 142 6.41 -22.58 -5.70
N GLU A 143 7.31 -21.78 -6.28
CA GLU A 143 8.60 -22.22 -6.82
C GLU A 143 9.68 -22.38 -5.73
N CYS A 144 9.46 -21.86 -4.52
CA CYS A 144 10.39 -22.05 -3.41
C CYS A 144 10.50 -23.54 -3.04
N ALA A 145 11.73 -24.05 -2.97
CA ALA A 145 12.00 -25.47 -2.75
C ALA A 145 11.38 -26.01 -1.44
N GLU A 146 11.31 -25.15 -0.42
CA GLU A 146 10.76 -25.44 0.90
C GLU A 146 9.25 -25.74 0.89
N LEU A 147 8.55 -25.37 -0.19
CA LEU A 147 7.12 -25.62 -0.37
C LEU A 147 6.83 -26.74 -1.40
N ASN A 148 7.85 -27.41 -1.94
CA ASN A 148 7.67 -28.50 -2.90
C ASN A 148 7.21 -29.80 -2.22
N ASP A 149 7.77 -30.14 -1.05
CA ASP A 149 7.38 -31.31 -0.27
C ASP A 149 6.63 -30.87 0.99
N VAL A 150 5.31 -30.80 0.86
CA VAL A 150 4.38 -30.41 1.92
C VAL A 150 3.34 -31.50 2.22
N ALA A 151 3.59 -32.72 1.76
CA ALA A 151 2.65 -33.83 1.96
C ALA A 151 2.45 -34.10 3.47
N GLY A 152 1.19 -34.15 3.90
CA GLY A 152 0.81 -34.34 5.30
C GLY A 152 1.03 -33.11 6.20
N LYS A 153 1.53 -31.99 5.67
CA LYS A 153 1.75 -30.74 6.42
C LYS A 153 0.47 -29.95 6.56
N ARG A 154 0.34 -29.22 7.68
CA ARG A 154 -0.76 -28.27 7.90
C ARG A 154 -0.30 -26.85 7.62
N ILE A 155 -1.02 -26.15 6.75
CA ILE A 155 -0.66 -24.81 6.30
C ILE A 155 -1.83 -23.86 6.52
N LEU A 156 -1.58 -22.79 7.27
CA LEU A 156 -2.53 -21.69 7.42
C LEU A 156 -2.21 -20.59 6.42
N ILE A 157 -3.17 -20.21 5.59
CA ILE A 157 -3.05 -19.06 4.69
C ILE A 157 -3.79 -17.87 5.31
N VAL A 158 -3.04 -16.85 5.69
CA VAL A 158 -3.55 -15.60 6.28
C VAL A 158 -3.78 -14.58 5.17
N ARG A 159 -5.05 -14.21 4.98
CA ARG A 159 -5.52 -13.39 3.85
C ARG A 159 -6.62 -12.41 4.24
N GLY A 160 -7.02 -11.58 3.29
CA GLY A 160 -8.28 -10.85 3.37
C GLY A 160 -9.43 -11.68 2.82
N ASN A 161 -10.66 -11.18 2.96
CA ASN A 161 -11.83 -11.84 2.39
C ASN A 161 -11.71 -12.03 0.86
N GLY A 162 -11.95 -13.26 0.39
CA GLY A 162 -11.81 -13.62 -1.02
C GLY A 162 -10.36 -13.49 -1.54
N GLY A 163 -10.13 -13.61 -2.85
CA GLY A 163 -8.78 -13.67 -3.43
C GLY A 163 -8.51 -14.91 -4.30
N ARG A 164 -7.24 -15.13 -4.63
CA ARG A 164 -6.81 -16.25 -5.49
C ARG A 164 -6.68 -17.53 -4.66
N GLU A 165 -7.26 -18.61 -5.16
CA GLU A 165 -7.18 -19.95 -4.54
C GLU A 165 -5.93 -20.74 -4.94
N LEU A 166 -5.06 -20.17 -5.79
CA LEU A 166 -3.90 -20.87 -6.36
C LEU A 166 -2.99 -21.50 -5.30
N LEU A 167 -2.65 -20.76 -4.23
CA LEU A 167 -1.79 -21.28 -3.16
C LEU A 167 -2.42 -22.51 -2.50
N ALA A 168 -3.68 -22.42 -2.10
CA ALA A 168 -4.36 -23.53 -1.44
C ALA A 168 -4.55 -24.72 -2.38
N THR A 169 -4.91 -24.46 -3.63
CA THR A 169 -5.11 -25.51 -4.64
C THR A 169 -3.80 -26.27 -4.85
N THR A 170 -2.72 -25.56 -5.20
CA THR A 170 -1.43 -26.19 -5.51
C THR A 170 -0.78 -26.84 -4.30
N LEU A 171 -0.83 -26.25 -3.11
CA LEU A 171 -0.28 -26.89 -1.90
C LEU A 171 -1.13 -28.09 -1.45
N GLY A 172 -2.45 -28.02 -1.64
CA GLY A 172 -3.35 -29.14 -1.43
C GLY A 172 -3.09 -30.31 -2.41
N GLU A 173 -2.85 -30.00 -3.69
CA GLU A 173 -2.42 -30.98 -4.70
C GLU A 173 -1.07 -31.62 -4.35
N ARG A 174 -0.18 -30.89 -3.65
CA ARG A 174 1.06 -31.41 -3.07
C ARG A 174 0.84 -32.20 -1.76
N GLY A 175 -0.40 -32.40 -1.34
CA GLY A 175 -0.77 -33.24 -0.20
C GLY A 175 -0.84 -32.52 1.16
N ALA A 176 -0.80 -31.18 1.18
CA ALA A 176 -0.97 -30.41 2.42
C ALA A 176 -2.45 -30.24 2.81
N GLN A 177 -2.71 -30.10 4.10
CA GLN A 177 -3.99 -29.66 4.64
C GLN A 177 -3.98 -28.14 4.74
N ILE A 178 -4.95 -27.47 4.10
CA ILE A 178 -4.98 -26.01 4.02
C ILE A 178 -6.15 -25.45 4.82
N ASP A 179 -5.82 -24.52 5.72
CA ASP A 179 -6.78 -23.70 6.44
C ASP A 179 -6.64 -22.23 6.04
N TYR A 180 -7.73 -21.48 6.17
CA TYR A 180 -7.74 -20.02 5.93
C TYR A 180 -7.99 -19.24 7.22
N ALA A 181 -7.29 -18.11 7.35
CA ALA A 181 -7.64 -17.05 8.29
C ALA A 181 -7.88 -15.73 7.54
N GLU A 182 -9.15 -15.32 7.47
CA GLU A 182 -9.57 -14.05 6.86
C GLU A 182 -9.51 -12.91 7.88
N VAL A 183 -8.33 -12.31 8.04
CA VAL A 183 -8.03 -11.35 9.12
C VAL A 183 -8.37 -9.90 8.77
N TYR A 184 -8.81 -9.64 7.54
CA TYR A 184 -9.31 -8.34 7.13
C TYR A 184 -10.33 -8.48 6.00
N ARG A 185 -11.09 -7.43 5.74
CA ARG A 185 -11.90 -7.30 4.54
C ARG A 185 -11.69 -5.98 3.83
N ARG A 186 -11.85 -6.00 2.51
CA ARG A 186 -11.86 -4.80 1.68
C ARG A 186 -13.30 -4.30 1.55
N VAL A 187 -13.51 -3.03 1.88
CA VAL A 187 -14.80 -2.35 1.69
C VAL A 187 -14.60 -1.09 0.85
N ARG A 188 -15.65 -0.64 0.17
CA ARG A 188 -15.62 0.62 -0.57
C ARG A 188 -15.42 1.79 0.38
N ALA A 189 -14.54 2.71 0.03
CA ALA A 189 -14.40 3.96 0.74
C ALA A 189 -15.68 4.80 0.63
N ARG A 190 -15.93 5.65 1.63
CA ARG A 190 -17.04 6.60 1.64
C ARG A 190 -16.52 8.03 1.84
N PRO A 191 -15.85 8.64 0.84
CA PRO A 191 -15.45 10.04 0.91
C PRO A 191 -16.69 10.95 1.04
N SER A 192 -16.52 12.12 1.65
CA SER A 192 -17.60 13.10 1.74
C SER A 192 -18.03 13.59 0.36
N ALA A 193 -19.29 14.04 0.23
CA ALA A 193 -19.80 14.61 -1.02
C ALA A 193 -18.94 15.79 -1.50
N ALA A 194 -18.48 16.64 -0.57
CA ALA A 194 -17.56 17.75 -0.87
C ALA A 194 -16.24 17.25 -1.45
N ARG A 195 -15.67 16.16 -0.91
CA ARG A 195 -14.43 15.57 -1.45
C ARG A 195 -14.65 15.04 -2.86
N LEU A 196 -15.76 14.33 -3.12
CA LEU A 196 -16.06 13.82 -4.46
C LEU A 196 -16.32 14.94 -5.47
N ALA A 197 -17.02 16.01 -5.06
CA ALA A 197 -17.22 17.19 -5.90
C ALA A 197 -15.89 17.85 -6.28
N GLU A 198 -14.97 18.00 -5.33
CA GLU A 198 -13.64 18.54 -5.59
C GLU A 198 -12.84 17.66 -6.55
N MET A 199 -12.85 16.33 -6.37
CA MET A 199 -12.16 15.41 -7.29
C MET A 199 -12.71 15.50 -8.71
N ARG A 200 -14.04 15.56 -8.87
CA ARG A 200 -14.67 15.75 -10.17
C ARG A 200 -14.25 17.07 -10.82
N ARG A 201 -14.18 18.15 -10.04
CA ARG A 201 -13.74 19.47 -10.52
C ARG A 201 -12.29 19.44 -11.00
N LEU A 202 -11.37 18.85 -10.23
CA LEU A 202 -9.95 18.77 -10.59
C LEU A 202 -9.70 17.92 -11.84
N LEU A 203 -10.42 16.79 -11.97
CA LEU A 203 -10.39 15.93 -13.15
C LEU A 203 -10.99 16.65 -14.37
N ALA A 204 -12.13 17.33 -14.22
CA ALA A 204 -12.77 18.07 -15.31
C ALA A 204 -11.90 19.22 -15.83
N ALA A 205 -11.19 19.90 -14.93
CA ALA A 205 -10.23 20.96 -15.26
C ALA A 205 -8.92 20.42 -15.85
N ALA A 206 -8.79 19.10 -16.03
CA ALA A 206 -7.59 18.43 -16.52
C ALA A 206 -6.30 18.80 -15.74
N THR A 207 -6.45 19.11 -14.45
CA THR A 207 -5.31 19.49 -13.60
C THR A 207 -4.61 18.29 -12.97
N ILE A 208 -5.19 17.09 -13.06
CA ILE A 208 -4.58 15.85 -12.58
C ILE A 208 -3.90 15.16 -13.77
N ASP A 209 -2.58 15.06 -13.72
CA ASP A 209 -1.77 14.49 -14.78
C ASP A 209 -1.83 12.96 -14.78
N PHE A 210 -1.75 12.36 -13.59
CA PHE A 210 -1.70 10.92 -13.39
C PHE A 210 -2.72 10.43 -12.36
N VAL A 211 -3.26 9.24 -12.59
CA VAL A 211 -4.05 8.49 -11.61
C VAL A 211 -3.38 7.14 -11.39
N MET A 212 -2.93 6.89 -10.16
CA MET A 212 -2.36 5.60 -9.77
C MET A 212 -3.47 4.61 -9.49
N VAL A 213 -3.48 3.47 -10.18
CA VAL A 213 -4.51 2.42 -10.05
C VAL A 213 -3.82 1.05 -9.89
N GLY A 214 -3.86 0.51 -8.67
CA GLY A 214 -3.12 -0.70 -8.33
C GLY A 214 -3.78 -2.03 -8.73
N SER A 215 -5.10 -2.03 -9.00
CA SER A 215 -5.85 -3.24 -9.33
C SER A 215 -7.15 -2.92 -10.07
N VAL A 216 -7.76 -3.93 -10.69
CA VAL A 216 -9.07 -3.80 -11.34
C VAL A 216 -10.14 -3.40 -10.34
N GLU A 217 -10.08 -3.94 -9.12
CA GLU A 217 -11.00 -3.59 -8.03
C GLU A 217 -10.90 -2.10 -7.65
N ILE A 218 -9.68 -1.55 -7.59
CA ILE A 218 -9.44 -0.13 -7.34
C ILE A 218 -9.99 0.72 -8.49
N LEU A 219 -9.81 0.28 -9.75
CA LEU A 219 -10.37 0.98 -10.91
C LEU A 219 -11.90 1.02 -10.86
N ASP A 220 -12.54 -0.12 -10.61
CA ASP A 220 -14.00 -0.22 -10.51
C ASP A 220 -14.54 0.62 -9.34
N ALA A 221 -13.83 0.62 -8.21
CA ALA A 221 -14.18 1.45 -7.05
C ALA A 221 -14.04 2.95 -7.36
N LEU A 222 -12.98 3.36 -8.08
CA LEU A 222 -12.81 4.75 -8.52
C LEU A 222 -13.96 5.20 -9.44
N ILE A 223 -14.31 4.37 -10.43
CA ILE A 223 -15.42 4.65 -11.36
C ILE A 223 -16.72 4.81 -10.57
N ALA A 224 -16.99 3.90 -9.63
CA ALA A 224 -18.19 3.97 -8.79
C ALA A 224 -18.24 5.24 -7.93
N LEU A 225 -17.10 5.67 -7.35
CA LEU A 225 -17.02 6.91 -6.57
C LEU A 225 -17.25 8.17 -7.42
N LEU A 226 -16.69 8.20 -8.63
CA LEU A 226 -16.87 9.32 -9.55
C LEU A 226 -18.28 9.35 -10.16
N GLY A 227 -18.95 8.20 -10.25
CA GLY A 227 -20.34 8.08 -10.71
C GLY A 227 -20.47 8.22 -12.24
N PRO A 228 -21.65 8.65 -12.76
CA PRO A 228 -21.88 8.79 -14.19
C PRO A 228 -20.80 9.53 -15.01
N PRO A 229 -20.18 10.64 -14.53
CA PRO A 229 -19.16 11.34 -15.30
C PRO A 229 -17.79 10.65 -15.32
N ALA A 230 -17.59 9.54 -14.58
CA ALA A 230 -16.28 8.90 -14.40
C ALA A 230 -15.53 8.65 -15.71
N LYS A 231 -16.22 8.11 -16.72
CA LYS A 231 -15.61 7.80 -18.01
C LYS A 231 -15.05 9.07 -18.66
N ALA A 232 -15.89 10.10 -18.83
CA ALA A 232 -15.47 11.37 -19.43
C ALA A 232 -14.32 12.04 -18.66
N LEU A 233 -14.35 11.98 -17.32
CA LEU A 233 -13.32 12.55 -16.46
C LEU A 233 -11.97 11.82 -16.59
N LEU A 234 -11.98 10.49 -16.66
CA LEU A 234 -10.77 9.67 -16.66
C LEU A 234 -10.15 9.52 -18.05
N THR A 235 -10.91 9.66 -19.15
CA THR A 235 -10.39 9.59 -20.52
C THR A 235 -9.27 10.60 -20.79
N ARG A 236 -9.24 11.75 -20.09
CA ARG A 236 -8.20 12.79 -20.29
C ARG A 236 -6.95 12.58 -19.41
N THR A 237 -6.98 11.67 -18.46
CA THR A 237 -5.89 11.43 -17.49
C THR A 237 -4.90 10.39 -18.00
N ARG A 238 -3.67 10.36 -17.46
CA ARG A 238 -2.77 9.21 -17.64
C ARG A 238 -2.98 8.23 -16.49
N LEU A 239 -3.21 6.96 -16.78
CA LEU A 239 -3.31 5.93 -15.74
C LEU A 239 -1.95 5.30 -15.52
N VAL A 240 -1.59 5.00 -14.27
CA VAL A 240 -0.35 4.28 -13.94
C VAL A 240 -0.70 3.05 -13.11
N THR A 241 -0.24 1.90 -13.57
CA THR A 241 -0.54 0.60 -12.96
C THR A 241 0.62 -0.36 -13.14
N ALA A 242 0.72 -1.37 -12.28
CA ALA A 242 1.65 -2.49 -12.45
C ALA A 242 0.94 -3.78 -12.93
N SER A 243 -0.32 -3.66 -13.38
CA SER A 243 -1.15 -4.82 -13.70
C SER A 243 -1.68 -4.75 -15.12
N GLU A 244 -1.28 -5.70 -15.96
CA GLU A 244 -1.85 -5.85 -17.31
C GLU A 244 -3.37 -6.03 -17.30
N ARG A 245 -3.93 -6.61 -16.23
CA ARG A 245 -5.38 -6.74 -16.07
C ARG A 245 -6.06 -5.38 -15.96
N VAL A 246 -5.42 -4.40 -15.30
CA VAL A 246 -5.89 -3.02 -15.24
C VAL A 246 -5.80 -2.35 -16.60
N VAL A 247 -4.69 -2.56 -17.32
CA VAL A 247 -4.50 -2.05 -18.70
C VAL A 247 -5.66 -2.51 -19.59
N LYS A 248 -5.86 -3.83 -19.72
CA LYS A 248 -6.93 -4.42 -20.53
C LYS A 248 -8.32 -3.89 -20.16
N LYS A 249 -8.59 -3.76 -18.85
CA LYS A 249 -9.87 -3.23 -18.36
C LYS A 249 -10.04 -1.75 -18.72
N ALA A 250 -9.04 -0.92 -18.50
CA ALA A 250 -9.10 0.50 -18.80
C ALA A 250 -9.28 0.74 -20.31
N GLU A 251 -8.54 0.02 -21.16
CA GLU A 251 -8.69 0.05 -22.63
C GLU A 251 -10.10 -0.35 -23.06
N SER A 252 -10.63 -1.45 -22.54
CA SER A 252 -12.00 -1.91 -22.86
C SER A 252 -13.08 -0.88 -22.51
N LEU A 253 -12.80 0.00 -21.56
CA LEU A 253 -13.72 1.05 -21.11
C LEU A 253 -13.43 2.41 -21.79
N GLY A 254 -12.34 2.55 -22.55
CA GLY A 254 -11.88 3.81 -23.13
C GLY A 254 -11.41 4.83 -22.07
N LEU A 255 -10.77 4.34 -21.01
CA LEU A 255 -10.26 5.15 -19.90
C LEU A 255 -8.78 5.44 -20.07
N GLY A 256 -8.39 6.65 -19.68
CA GLY A 256 -7.03 7.13 -19.81
C GLY A 256 -6.66 7.52 -21.24
N ARG A 257 -5.99 8.66 -21.41
CA ARG A 257 -5.38 9.04 -22.70
C ARG A 257 -4.14 8.18 -23.00
N ARG A 258 -3.51 7.71 -21.93
CA ARG A 258 -2.34 6.84 -21.93
C ARG A 258 -2.35 6.00 -20.65
N ILE A 259 -1.93 4.75 -20.75
CA ILE A 259 -1.81 3.84 -19.61
C ILE A 259 -0.34 3.43 -19.51
N LEU A 260 0.30 3.75 -18.39
CA LEU A 260 1.69 3.40 -18.11
C LEU A 260 1.73 2.13 -17.28
N LEU A 261 2.45 1.13 -17.80
CA LEU A 261 2.69 -0.13 -17.11
C LEU A 261 4.04 -0.07 -16.40
N ALA A 262 4.02 -0.03 -15.08
CA ALA A 262 5.21 -0.11 -14.24
C ALA A 262 5.72 -1.55 -14.15
N SER A 263 7.02 -1.70 -13.90
CA SER A 263 7.68 -3.00 -13.74
C SER A 263 7.29 -3.76 -12.46
N GLY A 264 6.64 -3.09 -11.50
CA GLY A 264 6.15 -3.71 -10.28
C GLY A 264 5.21 -2.81 -9.46
N PRO A 265 4.47 -3.39 -8.49
CA PRO A 265 3.43 -2.70 -7.71
C PRO A 265 3.97 -1.83 -6.57
N GLN A 266 5.29 -1.83 -6.35
CA GLN A 266 5.96 -0.99 -5.37
C GLN A 266 5.79 0.48 -5.74
N ASP A 267 5.52 1.33 -4.73
CA ASP A 267 5.29 2.76 -4.97
C ASP A 267 6.49 3.44 -5.65
N ALA A 268 7.71 3.06 -5.30
CA ALA A 268 8.92 3.56 -5.95
C ALA A 268 8.91 3.33 -7.47
N LEU A 269 8.54 2.13 -7.93
CA LEU A 269 8.51 1.80 -9.36
C LEU A 269 7.38 2.53 -10.09
N LEU A 270 6.24 2.74 -9.44
CA LEU A 270 5.14 3.53 -10.00
C LEU A 270 5.55 5.01 -10.12
N VAL A 271 6.21 5.55 -9.10
CA VAL A 271 6.77 6.91 -9.07
C VAL A 271 7.85 7.08 -10.14
N ASP A 272 8.77 6.12 -10.28
CA ASP A 272 9.81 6.13 -11.31
C ASP A 272 9.20 6.09 -12.72
N THR A 273 8.14 5.30 -12.92
CA THR A 273 7.40 5.24 -14.18
C THR A 273 6.78 6.60 -14.53
N ILE A 274 6.27 7.33 -13.53
CA ILE A 274 5.73 8.68 -13.73
C ILE A 274 6.86 9.68 -14.02
N ALA A 275 7.96 9.60 -13.29
CA ALA A 275 9.10 10.52 -13.41
C ALA A 275 9.79 10.43 -14.78
N ASN A 276 9.80 9.24 -15.39
CA ASN A 276 10.41 9.01 -16.70
C ASN A 276 9.45 9.29 -17.88
N GLU A 277 8.19 9.62 -17.59
CA GLU A 277 7.21 9.95 -18.62
C GLU A 277 7.46 11.39 -19.11
N PRO A 278 7.58 11.62 -20.44
CA PRO A 278 7.74 12.97 -20.96
C PRO A 278 6.59 13.89 -20.51
N ALA A 279 6.94 15.15 -20.22
CA ALA A 279 5.96 16.20 -19.99
C ALA A 279 4.98 16.21 -21.17
N ALA A 280 3.69 16.44 -20.88
CA ALA A 280 2.72 16.56 -21.95
C ALA A 280 3.18 17.66 -22.92
N GLU A 281 3.46 17.30 -24.18
CA GLU A 281 3.48 18.31 -25.24
C GLU A 281 2.06 18.86 -25.30
N ASP A 282 1.93 20.17 -25.07
CA ASP A 282 0.70 20.92 -25.31
C ASP A 282 0.38 20.79 -26.79
N THR A 283 -0.40 19.76 -27.14
CA THR A 283 -0.94 19.62 -28.49
C THR A 283 -1.96 20.76 -28.65
N THR A 284 -1.48 21.82 -29.28
CA THR A 284 -2.23 23.03 -29.63
C THR A 284 -3.33 22.70 -30.64
#